data_AF-A0A2X4X610-F1
#
_entry.id   AF-A0A2X4X610-F1
#
_cell.length_a   1.000
_cell.length_b   1.000
_cell.length_c   1.000
_cell.angle_alpha   90.00
_cell.angle_beta   90.00
_cell.angle_gamma   90.00
#
_symmetry.space_group_name_H-M   'P 1'
#
loop_
_entity.id
_entity.type
_entity.pdbx_description
1 polymer ?
#
loop_
_entity_poly.entity_id
_entity_poly.type
_entity_poly.pdbx_seq_one_letter_code
_entity_poly.pdbx_strand_id
1 'polypeptide(L)'
;MNAQKFNQRCHVGTVFGLRTFTGLHFVRTVAPAHDIGNGQAMVEINRNPWFVPIKALHSVAPESLREPLSFGLMSSHDRCVPLYCSE
;
A
#
# COMPACT_ATOMS: atom_id res chain seq x y z
N MET A 1 9.83 -4.55 -7.24
CA MET A 1 9.13 -3.69 -8.21
C MET A 1 9.89 -2.37 -8.31
N ASN A 2 9.95 -1.71 -9.47
CA ASN A 2 10.57 -0.38 -9.66
C ASN A 2 9.48 0.70 -9.85
N ALA A 3 9.88 1.98 -9.86
CA ALA A 3 8.93 3.09 -9.98
C ALA A 3 8.14 3.06 -11.30
N GLN A 4 8.80 2.76 -12.42
CA GLN A 4 8.14 2.69 -13.73
C GLN A 4 7.01 1.65 -13.77
N LYS A 5 7.26 0.42 -13.33
CA LYS A 5 6.22 -0.63 -13.28
C LYS A 5 5.10 -0.28 -12.31
N PHE A 6 5.42 0.39 -11.21
CA PHE A 6 4.41 0.87 -10.26
C PHE A 6 3.49 1.91 -10.90
N ASN A 7 4.07 2.93 -11.54
CA ASN A 7 3.32 4.03 -12.18
C ASN A 7 2.49 3.58 -13.39
N GLN A 8 2.86 2.46 -14.03
CA GLN A 8 2.04 1.83 -15.08
C GLN A 8 0.81 1.10 -14.53
N ARG A 9 0.89 0.60 -13.29
CA ARG A 9 -0.14 -0.23 -12.66
C ARG A 9 -1.04 0.56 -11.71
N CYS A 10 -0.54 1.67 -11.17
CA CYS A 10 -1.19 2.42 -10.12
C CYS A 10 -1.17 3.90 -10.47
N HIS A 11 -2.32 4.55 -10.33
CA HIS A 11 -2.45 5.98 -10.59
C HIS A 11 -2.18 6.78 -9.30
N VAL A 12 -1.87 8.05 -9.48
CA VAL A 12 -1.90 8.99 -8.36
C VAL A 12 -3.32 9.01 -7.79
N GLY A 13 -3.43 8.85 -6.48
CA GLY A 13 -4.70 8.72 -5.80
C GLY A 13 -5.15 7.27 -5.53
N THR A 14 -4.37 6.26 -5.90
CA THR A 14 -4.65 4.87 -5.50
C THR A 14 -4.47 4.70 -3.99
N VAL A 15 -5.39 3.96 -3.37
CA VAL A 15 -5.36 3.67 -1.93
C VAL A 15 -4.63 2.34 -1.70
N PHE A 16 -3.79 2.32 -0.67
CA PHE A 16 -3.00 1.17 -0.24
C PHE A 16 -3.10 1.00 1.27
N GLY A 17 -2.84 -0.21 1.73
CA GLY A 17 -2.58 -0.50 3.13
C GLY A 17 -1.09 -0.34 3.44
N LEU A 18 -0.76 0.46 4.45
CA LEU A 18 0.58 0.59 5.01
C LEU A 18 0.61 -0.06 6.39
N ARG A 19 1.32 -1.18 6.52
CA ARG A 19 1.46 -1.88 7.80
C ARG A 19 2.60 -1.27 8.60
N THR A 20 2.28 -0.73 9.76
CA THR A 20 3.23 -0.15 10.72
C THR A 20 3.21 -0.95 12.03
N PHE A 21 4.11 -0.62 12.96
CA PHE A 21 4.08 -1.19 14.31
C PHE A 21 2.78 -0.88 15.07
N THR A 22 2.08 0.21 14.72
CA THR A 22 0.80 0.61 15.32
C THR A 22 -0.43 -0.04 14.68
N GLY A 23 -0.25 -0.77 13.57
CA GLY A 23 -1.36 -1.37 12.81
C GLY A 23 -1.34 -1.03 11.33
N LEU A 24 -2.44 -1.37 10.66
CA LEU A 24 -2.67 -1.12 9.23
C LEU A 24 -3.29 0.26 9.03
N HIS A 25 -2.68 1.09 8.20
CA HIS A 25 -3.17 2.41 7.84
C HIS A 25 -3.53 2.47 6.36
N PHE A 26 -4.72 2.95 6.04
CA PHE A 26 -5.06 3.25 4.65
C PHE A 26 -4.44 4.59 4.24
N VAL A 27 -3.59 4.53 3.22
CA VAL A 27 -2.85 5.68 2.69
C VAL A 27 -3.13 5.81 1.20
N ARG A 28 -3.06 7.03 0.70
CA ARG A 28 -3.31 7.36 -0.70
C ARG A 28 -2.03 7.90 -1.32
N THR A 29 -1.68 7.46 -2.52
CA THR A 29 -0.58 8.06 -3.27
C THR A 29 -0.94 9.48 -3.68
N VAL A 30 -0.03 10.43 -3.48
CA VAL A 30 -0.23 11.84 -3.83
C VAL A 30 0.65 12.29 -5.00
N ALA A 31 1.68 11.51 -5.32
CA ALA A 31 2.56 11.72 -6.45
C ALA A 31 2.93 10.37 -7.12
N PRO A 32 3.45 10.39 -8.36
CA PRO A 32 4.06 9.21 -8.97
C PRO A 32 5.22 8.68 -8.13
N ALA A 33 5.50 7.38 -8.23
CA ALA A 33 6.69 6.80 -7.62
C ALA A 33 7.96 7.26 -8.36
N HIS A 34 9.06 7.32 -7.61
CA HIS A 34 10.39 7.68 -8.09
C HIS A 34 11.43 6.67 -7.62
N ASP A 35 12.38 6.34 -8.50
CA ASP A 35 13.54 5.53 -8.13
C ASP A 35 14.58 6.42 -7.43
N ILE A 36 15.04 6.00 -6.25
CA ILE A 36 15.97 6.77 -5.40
C ILE A 36 17.40 6.21 -5.39
N GLY A 37 17.69 5.25 -6.29
CA GLY A 37 18.95 4.51 -6.33
C GLY A 37 18.90 3.16 -5.60
N ASN A 38 19.94 2.33 -5.77
CA ASN A 38 20.06 0.99 -5.15
C ASN A 38 18.86 0.05 -5.38
N GLY A 39 18.19 0.19 -6.53
CA GLY A 39 17.00 -0.62 -6.86
C GLY A 39 15.78 -0.36 -5.98
N GLN A 40 15.75 0.77 -5.25
CA GLN A 40 14.63 1.16 -4.41
C GLN A 40 13.79 2.23 -5.10
N ALA A 41 12.48 2.05 -5.01
CA ALA A 41 11.48 2.99 -5.46
C ALA A 41 10.64 3.47 -4.27
N MET A 42 10.44 4.77 -4.19
CA MET A 42 9.62 5.43 -3.18
C MET A 42 8.42 6.11 -3.81
N VAL A 43 7.37 6.29 -3.02
CA VAL A 43 6.18 7.02 -3.42
C VAL A 43 5.74 7.92 -2.27
N GLU A 44 5.23 9.09 -2.63
CA GLU A 44 4.66 10.02 -1.68
C GLU A 44 3.22 9.64 -1.34
N ILE A 45 2.88 9.69 -0.05
CA ILE A 45 1.57 9.35 0.48
C ILE A 45 0.98 10.49 1.32
N ASN A 46 -0.33 10.49 1.50
CA ASN A 46 -1.06 11.53 2.23
C ASN A 46 -0.98 11.45 3.77
N ARG A 47 -0.08 10.64 4.34
CA ARG A 47 0.08 10.47 5.79
C ARG A 47 1.55 10.38 6.17
N ASN A 48 1.88 10.74 7.41
CA ASN A 48 3.20 10.49 7.96
C ASN A 48 3.43 8.97 8.14
N PRO A 49 4.55 8.39 7.68
CA PRO A 49 5.66 9.04 6.94
C PRO A 49 5.30 9.39 5.49
N TRP A 50 5.57 10.63 5.07
CA TRP A 50 5.16 11.17 3.77
C TRP A 50 5.72 10.41 2.57
N PHE A 51 6.88 9.77 2.73
CA PHE A 51 7.50 8.97 1.68
C PHE A 51 7.73 7.55 2.18
N VAL A 52 7.25 6.58 1.42
CA VAL A 52 7.39 5.16 1.75
C VAL A 52 7.93 4.38 0.56
N PRO A 53 8.72 3.33 0.80
CA PRO A 53 9.15 2.46 -0.28
C PRO A 53 7.94 1.67 -0.80
N ILE A 54 7.81 1.51 -2.12
CA ILE A 54 6.63 0.86 -2.72
C ILE A 54 6.43 -0.59 -2.24
N LYS A 55 7.49 -1.24 -1.75
CA LYS A 55 7.44 -2.59 -1.15
C LYS A 55 6.71 -2.66 0.20
N ALA A 56 6.54 -1.51 0.87
CA ALA A 56 5.81 -1.42 2.13
C ALA A 56 4.30 -1.20 1.93
N LEU A 57 3.87 -0.97 0.68
CA LEU A 57 2.47 -0.81 0.33
C LEU A 57 1.85 -2.16 -0.03
N HIS A 58 0.68 -2.42 0.55
CA HIS A 58 -0.15 -3.58 0.26
C HIS A 58 -1.38 -3.15 -0.53
N SER A 59 -1.71 -3.88 -1.60
CA SER A 59 -2.98 -3.70 -2.30
C SER A 59 -4.13 -4.03 -1.35
N VAL A 60 -5.09 -3.13 -1.26
CA VAL A 60 -6.33 -3.37 -0.51
C VAL A 60 -7.40 -3.78 -1.49
N ALA A 61 -8.07 -4.89 -1.23
CA ALA A 61 -9.23 -5.26 -2.01
C ALA A 61 -10.36 -4.25 -1.72
N PRO A 62 -11.18 -3.88 -2.73
CA PRO A 62 -12.25 -2.91 -2.55
C PRO A 62 -13.30 -3.36 -1.52
N GLU A 63 -13.41 -4.67 -1.27
CA GLU A 63 -14.24 -5.25 -0.21
C GLU A 63 -13.76 -4.87 1.21
N SER A 64 -12.45 -4.69 1.41
CA SER A 64 -11.87 -4.27 2.70
C SER A 64 -12.12 -2.80 3.05
N LEU A 65 -12.63 -2.00 2.10
CA LEU A 65 -13.00 -0.59 2.32
C LEU A 65 -14.45 -0.41 2.77
N ARG A 66 -15.26 -1.49 2.81
CA ARG A 66 -16.70 -1.43 3.06
C ARG A 66 -17.12 -1.68 4.51
N GLU A 67 -16.26 -2.18 5.38
CA GLU A 67 -16.66 -2.43 6.77
C GLU A 67 -16.32 -1.24 7.69
N PRO A 68 -17.31 -0.70 8.43
CA PRO A 68 -17.03 0.25 9.49
C PRO A 68 -16.26 -0.47 10.60
N LEU A 69 -15.04 0.02 10.85
CA LEU A 69 -14.13 -0.40 11.91
C LEU A 69 -14.86 -0.61 13.25
N SER A 70 -15.25 -1.84 13.46
CA SER A 70 -15.58 -2.43 14.74
C SER A 70 -14.97 -3.83 14.72
N PHE A 71 -14.63 -4.33 15.91
CA PHE A 71 -13.93 -5.60 16.18
C PHE A 71 -12.41 -5.48 16.14
N GLY A 72 -11.68 -5.51 17.26
CA GLY A 72 -12.00 -6.16 18.53
C GLY A 72 -11.87 -7.67 18.38
N LEU A 73 -10.69 -8.19 18.73
CA LEU A 73 -10.38 -9.58 19.07
C LEU A 73 -10.71 -10.70 18.05
N MET A 74 -9.68 -11.52 17.81
CA MET A 74 -9.70 -12.82 17.11
C MET A 74 -9.82 -12.69 15.58
N SER A 75 -9.21 -13.52 14.74
CA SER A 75 -8.67 -14.87 14.91
C SER A 75 -7.61 -15.12 13.83
N SER A 76 -6.63 -15.96 14.13
CA SER A 76 -5.64 -16.48 13.19
C SER A 76 -6.31 -17.06 11.94
N HIS A 77 -6.16 -16.43 10.76
CA HIS A 77 -6.18 -17.07 9.41
C HIS A 77 -6.14 -16.11 8.20
N ASP A 78 -6.02 -14.79 8.37
CA ASP A 78 -5.97 -13.90 7.20
C ASP A 78 -4.63 -13.93 6.48
N ARG A 79 -4.58 -14.75 5.42
CA ARG A 79 -3.56 -14.72 4.39
C ARG A 79 -3.49 -13.30 3.85
N CYS A 80 -2.48 -12.54 4.27
CA CYS A 80 -2.01 -11.36 3.56
C CYS A 80 -1.59 -11.82 2.17
N VAL A 81 -2.50 -11.76 1.18
CA VAL A 81 -2.22 -12.15 -0.19
C VAL A 81 -1.15 -11.20 -0.73
N PRO A 82 0.06 -11.67 -1.07
CA PRO A 82 1.03 -10.84 -1.75
C PRO A 82 0.48 -10.46 -3.13
N LEU A 83 0.74 -9.23 -3.55
CA LEU A 83 0.39 -8.63 -4.85
C LEU A 83 0.31 -9.66 -6.00
N TYR A 84 -0.87 -10.22 -6.25
CA TYR A 84 -1.21 -10.77 -7.55
C TYR A 84 -1.77 -9.62 -8.37
N CYS A 85 -0.86 -8.85 -8.99
CA CYS A 85 -1.21 -8.15 -10.22
C CYS A 85 -1.17 -9.22 -11.31
N SER A 86 -2.35 -9.74 -11.67
CA SER A 86 -2.54 -10.79 -12.68
C SER A 86 -1.77 -10.49 -13.97
N GLU A 87 -1.21 -11.56 -14.53
CA GLU A 87 -0.59 -11.61 -15.86
C GLU A 87 -1.60 -11.31 -16.98
#